data_AF-A0A1I8BHQ1-F1
#
_entry.id   AF-A0A1I8BHQ1-F1
#
_cell.length_a   1.000
_cell.length_b   1.000
_cell.length_c   1.000
_cell.angle_alpha   90.00
_cell.angle_beta   90.00
_cell.angle_gamma   90.00
#
_symmetry.space_group_name_H-M   'P 1'
#
loop_
_entity.id
_entity.type
_entity.pdbx_description
1 polymer ?
#
loop_
_entity_poly.entity_id
_entity_poly.type
_entity_poly.pdbx_seq_one_letter_code
_entity_poly.pdbx_strand_id
1 'polypeptide(L)'
;MDEMHHLFGCLKKWEYDDLHCKEFNEALQRCVTENFVYMEAQRKRIREGEQKFHISSEGSEVKEHAERMSLKEINTLFKKYPQPDLGKPPYNFHQRMGHQPYWGDQFNLKYKRGKKS
;
A
#
# COMPACT_ATOMS: atom_id res chain seq x y z
N MET A 1 9.94 3.36 -18.40
CA MET A 1 11.13 3.30 -17.50
C MET A 1 12.42 3.29 -18.31
N ASP A 2 12.41 2.68 -19.50
CA ASP A 2 13.54 2.67 -20.42
C ASP A 2 13.98 4.08 -20.87
N GLU A 3 13.05 5.02 -20.99
CA GLU A 3 13.30 6.42 -21.35
C GLU A 3 14.19 7.13 -20.34
N MET A 4 14.03 6.81 -19.06
CA MET A 4 14.86 7.34 -17.97
C MET A 4 16.29 6.80 -18.05
N HIS A 5 16.45 5.50 -18.37
CA HIS A 5 17.77 4.90 -18.55
C HIS A 5 18.51 5.49 -19.74
N HIS A 6 17.81 5.78 -20.85
CA HIS A 6 18.40 6.45 -22.02
C HIS A 6 18.84 7.89 -21.72
N LEU A 7 18.02 8.65 -20.98
CA LEU A 7 18.39 10.01 -20.56
C LEU A 7 19.65 9.98 -19.67
N PHE A 8 19.70 9.12 -18.66
CA PHE A 8 20.88 9.02 -17.80
C PHE A 8 22.13 8.50 -18.54
N GLY A 9 21.95 7.62 -19.53
CA GLY A 9 23.03 7.19 -20.41
C GLY A 9 23.60 8.35 -21.23
N CYS A 10 22.74 9.22 -21.76
CA CYS A 10 23.15 10.42 -22.50
C CYS A 10 23.85 11.42 -21.58
N LEU A 11 23.27 11.75 -20.43
CA LEU A 11 23.85 12.69 -19.47
C LEU A 11 25.23 12.23 -19.01
N LYS A 12 25.41 10.93 -18.73
CA LYS A 12 26.72 10.37 -18.36
C LYS A 12 27.78 10.53 -19.46
N LYS A 13 27.38 10.48 -20.73
CA LYS A 13 28.29 10.63 -21.88
C LYS A 13 28.76 12.08 -22.07
N TRP A 14 27.91 13.05 -21.73
CA TRP A 14 28.17 14.48 -21.94
C TRP A 14 28.41 15.24 -20.63
N GLU A 15 28.91 14.57 -19.59
CA GLU A 15 29.22 15.20 -18.29
C GLU A 15 28.05 15.97 -17.66
N TYR A 16 26.83 15.46 -17.88
CA TYR A 16 25.55 16.04 -17.44
C TYR A 16 25.15 17.34 -18.15
N ASP A 17 25.73 17.65 -19.32
CA ASP A 17 25.20 18.64 -20.24
C ASP A 17 23.89 18.14 -20.87
N ASP A 18 22.81 18.89 -20.63
CA ASP A 18 21.46 18.53 -21.05
C ASP A 18 21.15 18.98 -22.49
N LEU A 19 21.95 19.88 -23.07
CA LEU A 19 21.75 20.41 -24.42
C LEU A 19 21.80 19.30 -25.47
N HIS A 20 22.71 18.34 -25.29
CA HIS A 20 22.89 17.18 -26.16
C HIS A 20 21.88 16.05 -25.89
N CYS A 21 21.13 16.12 -24.79
CA CYS A 21 20.21 15.08 -24.34
C CYS A 21 18.74 15.50 -24.43
N LYS A 22 18.45 16.60 -25.12
CA LYS A 22 17.12 17.20 -25.23
C LYS A 22 16.05 16.22 -25.73
N GLU A 23 16.37 15.41 -26.74
CA GLU A 23 15.42 14.43 -27.30
C GLU A 23 14.99 13.37 -26.27
N PHE A 24 15.94 12.87 -25.45
CA PHE A 24 15.65 11.91 -24.39
C PHE A 24 14.87 12.56 -23.24
N ASN A 25 15.15 13.84 -22.95
CA ASN A 25 14.42 14.59 -21.94
C ASN A 25 12.97 14.84 -22.38
N GLU A 26 12.74 15.21 -23.64
CA GLU A 26 11.40 15.35 -24.22
C GLU A 26 10.63 14.02 -24.20
N ALA A 27 11.29 12.91 -24.56
CA ALA A 27 10.68 11.58 -24.49
C ALA A 27 10.29 11.20 -23.05
N LEU A 28 11.16 11.46 -22.08
CA LEU A 28 10.86 11.23 -20.66
C LEU A 28 9.69 12.10 -20.19
N GLN A 29 9.68 13.38 -20.54
CA GLN A 29 8.59 14.29 -20.15
C GLN A 29 7.24 13.83 -20.73
N ARG A 30 7.20 13.40 -22.00
CA ARG A 30 5.98 12.84 -22.60
C ARG A 30 5.49 11.63 -21.82
N CYS A 31 6.37 10.66 -21.56
CA CYS A 31 6.05 9.47 -20.77
C CYS A 31 5.52 9.83 -19.36
N VAL A 32 6.14 10.80 -18.67
CA VAL A 32 5.68 11.26 -17.35
C VAL A 32 4.30 11.93 -17.44
N THR A 33 4.06 12.78 -18.43
CA THR A 33 2.77 13.45 -18.60
C THR A 33 1.63 12.47 -18.89
N GLU A 34 1.87 11.47 -19.75
CA GLU A 34 0.89 10.42 -20.05
C GLU A 34 0.57 9.58 -18.81
N ASN A 35 1.61 9.19 -18.05
CA ASN A 35 1.43 8.47 -16.80
C ASN A 35 0.68 9.29 -15.75
N PHE A 36 0.92 10.60 -15.70
CA PHE A 36 0.21 11.49 -14.79
C PHE A 36 -1.30 11.51 -15.11
N VAL A 37 -1.67 11.65 -16.38
CA VAL A 37 -3.08 11.58 -16.83
C VAL A 37 -3.71 10.23 -16.47
N TYR A 38 -3.00 9.13 -16.71
CA TYR A 38 -3.46 7.79 -16.33
C TYR A 38 -3.68 7.67 -14.81
N MET A 39 -2.73 8.15 -14.01
CA MET A 39 -2.80 8.12 -12.54
C MET A 39 -3.92 9.00 -12.00
N GLU A 40 -4.17 10.17 -12.60
CA GLU A 40 -5.32 11.01 -12.27
C GLU A 40 -6.64 10.31 -12.59
N ALA A 41 -6.75 9.64 -13.74
CA ALA A 41 -7.92 8.85 -14.09
C ALA A 41 -8.13 7.69 -13.11
N GLN A 42 -7.06 7.01 -12.68
CA GLN A 42 -7.14 5.98 -11.64
C GLN A 42 -7.59 6.56 -10.30
N ARG A 43 -7.05 7.72 -9.88
CA ARG A 43 -7.48 8.38 -8.64
C ARG A 43 -8.96 8.77 -8.67
N LYS A 44 -9.47 9.23 -9.82
CA LYS A 44 -10.91 9.51 -10.01
C LYS A 44 -11.73 8.23 -9.85
N ARG A 45 -11.34 7.13 -10.53
CA ARG A 45 -11.99 5.81 -10.38
C ARG A 45 -11.99 5.30 -8.94
N ILE A 46 -10.91 5.48 -8.20
CA ILE A 46 -10.84 5.14 -6.76
C ILE A 46 -11.83 5.98 -5.96
N ARG A 47 -11.83 7.31 -6.18
CA ARG A 47 -12.69 8.25 -5.46
C ARG A 47 -14.17 7.99 -5.72
N GLU A 48 -14.52 7.64 -6.96
CA GLU A 48 -15.86 7.27 -7.40
C GLU A 48 -16.26 5.86 -6.91
N GLY A 49 -15.30 5.10 -6.35
CA GLY A 49 -15.53 3.78 -5.78
C GLY A 49 -15.60 2.66 -6.83
N GLU A 50 -15.16 2.94 -8.05
CA GLU A 50 -15.13 1.99 -9.17
C GLU A 50 -13.90 1.06 -9.11
N GLN A 51 -12.86 1.44 -8.36
CA GLN A 51 -11.66 0.63 -8.24
C GLN A 51 -11.86 -0.52 -7.24
N LYS A 52 -11.76 -1.74 -7.76
CA LYS A 52 -11.75 -2.99 -6.98
C LYS A 52 -10.37 -3.15 -6.34
N PHE A 53 -10.34 -3.49 -5.06
CA PHE A 53 -9.08 -3.70 -4.34
C PHE A 53 -8.43 -5.00 -4.81
N HIS A 54 -7.18 -4.93 -5.28
CA HIS A 54 -6.35 -6.13 -5.47
C HIS A 54 -5.78 -6.54 -4.11
N ILE A 55 -6.34 -7.57 -3.50
CA ILE A 55 -5.74 -8.20 -2.31
C ILE A 55 -4.64 -9.15 -2.80
N SER A 56 -3.38 -8.85 -2.49
CA SER A 56 -2.25 -9.70 -2.87
C SER A 56 -2.04 -10.87 -1.90
N SER A 57 -1.83 -12.06 -2.47
CA SER A 57 -1.00 -13.19 -1.97
C SER A 57 -1.44 -13.85 -0.65
N GLU A 58 -1.87 -15.11 -0.53
CA GLU A 58 -1.62 -16.37 -1.25
C GLU A 58 -2.74 -17.37 -0.84
N GLY A 59 -3.24 -18.19 -1.78
CA GLY A 59 -4.06 -19.38 -1.46
C GLY A 59 -5.56 -19.16 -1.21
N SER A 60 -6.37 -19.24 -2.26
CA SER A 60 -7.69 -19.92 -2.32
C SER A 60 -8.61 -19.27 -3.37
N GLU A 61 -9.61 -20.03 -3.79
CA GLU A 61 -10.72 -19.68 -4.70
C GLU A 61 -11.46 -18.37 -4.32
N VAL A 62 -11.19 -17.85 -3.12
CA VAL A 62 -11.64 -16.53 -2.62
C VAL A 62 -11.10 -15.37 -3.46
N LYS A 63 -10.02 -15.56 -4.24
CA LYS A 63 -9.43 -14.52 -5.11
C LYS A 63 -10.39 -13.94 -6.14
N GLU A 64 -11.11 -14.77 -6.89
CA GLU A 64 -11.99 -14.27 -7.96
C GLU A 64 -13.15 -13.43 -7.41
N HIS A 65 -13.60 -13.77 -6.19
CA HIS A 65 -14.66 -13.02 -5.54
C HIS A 65 -14.11 -11.74 -4.92
N ALA A 66 -12.97 -11.79 -4.23
CA ALA A 66 -12.36 -10.63 -3.58
C ALA A 66 -11.88 -9.56 -4.58
N GLU A 67 -11.31 -9.95 -5.72
CA GLU A 67 -10.94 -9.04 -6.81
C GLU A 67 -12.15 -8.36 -7.46
N ARG A 68 -13.37 -8.87 -7.23
CA ARG A 68 -14.61 -8.29 -7.75
C ARG A 68 -15.37 -7.44 -6.74
N MET A 69 -14.98 -7.47 -5.47
CA MET A 69 -15.71 -6.77 -4.42
C MET A 69 -15.29 -5.31 -4.30
N SER A 70 -16.28 -4.44 -4.31
CA SER A 70 -16.15 -3.03 -3.97
C SER A 70 -15.89 -2.85 -2.47
N LEU A 71 -15.27 -1.73 -2.09
CA LEU A 71 -15.03 -1.38 -0.69
C LEU A 71 -16.34 -1.36 0.14
N LYS A 72 -17.47 -1.00 -0.49
CA LYS A 72 -18.79 -1.00 0.17
C LYS A 72 -19.23 -2.42 0.55
N GLU A 73 -19.03 -3.39 -0.31
CA GLU A 73 -19.39 -4.79 -0.04
C GLU A 73 -18.46 -5.38 1.02
N ILE A 74 -17.17 -5.07 0.96
CA ILE A 74 -16.19 -5.45 1.99
C ILE A 74 -16.57 -4.84 3.35
N ASN A 75 -16.91 -3.56 3.40
CA ASN A 75 -17.37 -2.90 4.64
C ASN A 75 -18.67 -3.51 5.16
N THR A 76 -19.55 -3.97 4.27
CA THR A 76 -20.78 -4.67 4.65
C THR A 76 -20.46 -6.04 5.26
N LEU A 77 -19.48 -6.78 4.72
CA LEU A 77 -18.98 -8.01 5.31
C LEU A 77 -18.39 -7.78 6.70
N PHE A 78 -17.54 -6.78 6.87
CA PHE A 78 -16.96 -6.44 8.19
C PHE A 78 -18.01 -6.03 9.22
N LYS A 79 -19.12 -5.42 8.79
CA LYS A 79 -20.26 -5.13 9.67
C LYS A 79 -21.04 -6.39 10.06
N LYS A 80 -21.24 -7.31 9.12
CA LYS A 80 -21.95 -8.59 9.36
C LYS A 80 -21.14 -9.55 10.23
N TYR A 81 -19.83 -9.59 10.02
CA TYR A 81 -18.89 -10.45 10.74
C TYR A 81 -17.84 -9.58 11.43
N PRO A 82 -18.21 -8.86 12.51
CA PRO A 82 -17.26 -8.04 13.23
C PRO A 82 -16.20 -8.95 13.84
N GLN A 83 -14.93 -8.65 13.59
CA GLN A 83 -13.84 -9.31 14.30
C GLN A 83 -13.90 -8.86 15.77
N PRO A 84 -14.09 -9.77 16.73
CA PRO A 84 -14.02 -9.42 18.14
C PRO A 84 -12.62 -8.85 18.45
N ASP A 85 -12.58 -7.80 19.27
CA ASP A 85 -11.37 -7.19 19.83
C ASP A 85 -10.42 -6.44 18.88
N LEU A 86 -10.71 -6.35 17.58
CA LEU A 86 -9.91 -5.54 16.65
C LEU A 86 -10.40 -4.07 16.61
N GLY A 87 -9.51 -3.12 16.88
CA GLY A 87 -9.73 -1.68 16.64
C GLY A 87 -10.73 -0.94 17.56
N LYS A 88 -11.31 -1.60 18.56
CA LYS A 88 -12.26 -0.97 19.51
C LYS A 88 -11.57 -0.60 20.83
N PRO A 89 -11.68 0.65 21.31
CA PRO A 89 -11.30 1.00 22.67
C PRO A 89 -12.35 0.47 23.69
N PRO A 90 -11.96 0.12 24.93
CA PRO A 90 -10.61 0.14 25.48
C PRO A 90 -9.76 -1.02 24.94
N TYR A 91 -8.53 -0.72 24.53
CA TYR A 91 -7.57 -1.74 24.12
C TYR A 91 -7.34 -2.69 25.29
N ASN A 92 -7.54 -3.99 25.08
CA ASN A 92 -7.18 -4.98 26.09
C ASN A 92 -5.68 -4.84 26.36
N PHE A 93 -5.30 -4.55 27.61
CA PHE A 93 -3.91 -4.65 28.01
C PHE A 93 -3.43 -6.06 27.67
N HIS A 94 -2.24 -6.19 27.09
CA HIS A 94 -1.67 -7.50 26.84
C HIS A 94 -1.55 -8.23 28.18
N GLN A 95 -2.34 -9.30 28.36
CA GLN A 95 -2.26 -10.13 29.55
C GLN A 95 -0.95 -10.92 29.53
N ARG A 96 -0.35 -11.14 30.71
CA ARG A 96 0.76 -12.09 30.83
C ARG A 96 0.23 -13.48 30.53
N MET A 97 1.00 -14.28 29.78
CA MET A 97 0.67 -15.70 29.68
C MET A 97 0.78 -16.33 31.08
N GLY A 98 -0.20 -17.14 31.49
CA GLY A 98 -0.35 -17.60 32.88
C GLY A 98 0.88 -18.31 33.47
N HIS A 99 1.70 -18.92 32.62
CA HIS A 99 2.94 -19.61 33.01
C HIS A 99 4.21 -18.72 33.02
N GLN A 100 4.12 -17.45 32.62
CA GLN A 100 5.32 -16.62 32.40
C GLN A 100 5.76 -15.96 33.73
N PRO A 101 6.98 -16.24 34.22
CA PRO A 101 7.47 -15.67 35.47
C PRO A 101 7.75 -14.18 35.33
N TYR A 102 7.75 -13.44 36.45
CA TYR A 102 7.84 -11.98 36.46
C TYR A 102 9.07 -11.41 35.73
N TRP A 103 10.20 -12.11 35.82
CA TRP A 103 11.46 -11.75 35.16
C TRP A 103 11.49 -12.13 33.66
N GLY A 104 10.57 -12.98 33.21
CA GLY A 104 10.41 -13.37 31.81
C GLY A 104 9.55 -12.40 30.99
N ASP A 105 8.98 -11.35 31.61
CA ASP A 105 8.29 -10.24 30.95
C ASP A 105 9.31 -9.22 30.41
N GLN A 106 10.23 -9.68 29.56
CA GLN A 106 11.33 -8.88 28.99
C GLN A 106 10.84 -7.62 28.27
N PHE A 107 9.57 -7.61 27.84
CA PHE A 107 8.96 -6.51 27.10
C PHE A 107 8.05 -5.61 27.96
N ASN A 108 7.89 -5.87 29.26
CA ASN A 108 7.02 -5.13 30.19
C ASN A 108 5.58 -4.97 29.65
N LEU A 109 5.02 -6.02 29.05
CA LEU A 109 3.75 -5.95 28.30
C LEU A 109 2.55 -5.65 29.20
N LYS A 110 2.61 -6.04 30.47
CA LYS A 110 1.52 -5.90 31.45
C LYS A 110 1.03 -4.45 31.64
N TYR A 111 1.92 -3.47 31.47
CA TYR A 111 1.60 -2.04 31.67
C TYR A 111 1.56 -1.25 30.36
N LYS A 112 1.82 -1.89 29.23
CA LYS A 112 1.85 -1.24 27.92
C LYS A 112 0.48 -1.38 27.26
N ARG A 113 -0.10 -0.25 26.86
CA ARG A 113 -1.26 -0.24 25.97
C ARG A 113 -0.84 -0.87 24.64
N GLY A 114 -1.67 -1.76 24.09
CA GLY A 114 -1.44 -2.36 22.78
C GLY A 114 -1.24 -1.28 21.71
N LYS A 115 -0.40 -1.57 20.71
CA LYS A 115 -0.18 -0.66 19.58
C LYS A 115 -1.41 -0.64 18.68
N LYS A 116 -1.68 0.51 18.06
CA LYS A 116 -2.68 0.68 17.01
C LYS A 116 -2.29 -0.23 15.84
N SER A 117 -3.12 -1.24 15.54
CA SER A 117 -3.05 -2.01 14.29
C SER A 117 -3.53 -1.15 13.13
#